data_AF-A0A9D4QZF9-F1
#
_entry.id   AF-A0A9D4QZF9-F1
#
_cell.length_a   1.000
_cell.length_b   1.000
_cell.length_c   1.000
_cell.angle_alpha   90.00
_cell.angle_beta   90.00
_cell.angle_gamma   90.00
#
_symmetry.space_group_name_H-M   'P 1'
#
loop_
_entity.id
_entity.type
_entity.pdbx_description
1 polymer ?
#
loop_
_entity_poly.entity_id
_entity_poly.type
_entity_poly.pdbx_seq_one_letter_code
_entity_poly.pdbx_strand_id
1 'polypeptide(L)'
;MTMSIIPLSYNVSEVYIMTMSNIPLSYRVSEEYAMTMSIKPLSYSVSEVYIMTMSNIPLSYSVSEEYAMTMSIIPLSYNVSEVYIMTMSNIPLSYSVSEEYAMTMSIIPFSYNVSEVYIMTMSNIPLSYSVSEVYTMTTSIIPLSYN
;
A
#
# COMPACT_ATOMS: atom_id res chain seq x y z
N MET A 1 -10.46 -8.94 -19.54
CA MET A 1 -11.09 -10.04 -18.78
C MET A 1 -11.40 -9.54 -17.39
N THR A 2 -12.66 -9.66 -16.97
CA THR A 2 -13.12 -9.35 -15.60
C THR A 2 -13.26 -10.66 -14.85
N MET A 3 -12.85 -10.65 -13.58
CA MET A 3 -12.78 -11.87 -12.77
C MET A 3 -13.49 -11.60 -11.44
N SER A 4 -14.44 -12.46 -11.06
CA SER A 4 -15.19 -12.37 -9.81
C SER A 4 -15.31 -13.76 -9.18
N ILE A 5 -14.70 -13.95 -8.01
CA ILE A 5 -14.75 -15.17 -7.20
C ILE A 5 -14.86 -14.76 -5.73
N ILE A 6 -15.65 -15.50 -4.96
CA ILE A 6 -15.73 -15.39 -3.49
C ILE A 6 -15.18 -16.69 -2.85
N PRO A 7 -13.89 -17.02 -3.02
CA PRO A 7 -13.32 -18.18 -2.35
C PRO A 7 -12.97 -17.80 -0.90
N LEU A 8 -13.00 -18.78 0.01
CA LEU A 8 -12.50 -18.57 1.38
C LEU A 8 -11.03 -18.10 1.37
N SER A 9 -10.22 -18.68 0.48
CA SER A 9 -8.82 -18.33 0.28
C SER A 9 -8.49 -18.38 -1.21
N TYR A 10 -7.73 -17.40 -1.69
CA TYR A 10 -7.19 -17.38 -3.04
C TYR A 10 -5.68 -17.48 -2.99
N ASN A 11 -5.11 -18.51 -3.61
CA ASN A 11 -3.68 -18.74 -3.68
C ASN A 11 -3.30 -19.14 -5.10
N VAL A 12 -2.46 -18.35 -5.75
CA VAL A 12 -2.03 -18.56 -7.14
C VAL A 12 -0.61 -18.02 -7.33
N SER A 13 0.11 -18.55 -8.30
CA SER A 13 1.45 -18.08 -8.64
C SER A 13 1.40 -16.72 -9.34
N GLU A 14 0.65 -16.63 -10.43
CA GLU A 14 0.60 -15.43 -11.28
C GLU A 14 -0.84 -15.05 -11.61
N VAL A 15 -1.11 -13.75 -11.65
CA VAL A 15 -2.40 -13.20 -12.06
C VAL A 15 -2.21 -12.08 -13.07
N TYR A 16 -2.84 -12.22 -14.24
CA TYR A 16 -2.95 -11.17 -15.25
C TYR A 16 -4.41 -10.86 -15.51
N ILE A 17 -4.84 -9.65 -15.15
CA ILE A 17 -6.24 -9.27 -15.23
C ILE A 17 -6.42 -7.82 -15.65
N MET A 18 -7.53 -7.54 -16.33
CA MET A 18 -7.90 -6.15 -16.62
C MET A 18 -8.63 -5.53 -15.43
N THR A 19 -9.52 -6.29 -14.80
CA THR A 19 -10.30 -5.79 -13.65
C THR A 19 -10.59 -6.92 -12.66
N MET A 20 -10.22 -6.70 -11.39
CA MET A 20 -10.62 -7.56 -10.27
C MET A 20 -11.67 -6.88 -9.39
N SER A 21 -12.67 -7.63 -8.94
CA SER A 21 -13.46 -7.24 -7.78
C SER A 21 -13.84 -8.45 -6.93
N ASN A 22 -13.16 -8.65 -5.79
CA ASN A 22 -13.28 -9.86 -4.95
C ASN A 22 -13.23 -9.59 -3.43
N ILE A 23 -13.78 -10.52 -2.64
CA ILE A 23 -13.81 -10.47 -1.17
C ILE A 23 -13.44 -11.84 -0.55
N PRO A 24 -12.22 -12.36 -0.76
CA PRO A 24 -11.79 -13.59 -0.09
C PRO A 24 -11.43 -13.32 1.38
N LEU A 25 -11.39 -14.30 2.27
CA LEU A 25 -10.83 -14.05 3.62
C LEU A 25 -9.33 -13.81 3.54
N SER A 26 -8.64 -14.56 2.67
CA SER A 26 -7.19 -14.43 2.45
C SER A 26 -6.86 -14.41 0.96
N TYR A 27 -5.95 -13.52 0.59
CA TYR A 27 -5.44 -13.37 -0.76
C TYR A 27 -3.91 -13.50 -0.74
N ARG A 28 -3.40 -14.49 -1.47
CA ARG A 28 -1.97 -14.79 -1.60
C ARG A 28 -1.61 -14.98 -3.06
N VAL A 29 -0.65 -14.19 -3.53
CA VAL A 29 -0.17 -14.28 -4.91
C VAL A 29 1.35 -14.11 -4.92
N SER A 30 2.06 -14.76 -5.84
CA SER A 30 3.48 -14.43 -6.04
C SER A 30 3.60 -13.16 -6.85
N GLU A 31 3.03 -13.13 -8.06
CA GLU A 31 3.08 -11.98 -8.96
C GLU A 31 1.70 -11.57 -9.46
N GLU A 32 1.44 -10.26 -9.43
CA GLU A 32 0.14 -9.72 -9.82
C GLU A 32 0.25 -8.51 -10.74
N TYR A 33 -0.47 -8.60 -11.87
CA TYR A 33 -0.57 -7.55 -12.88
C TYR A 33 -2.03 -7.20 -13.11
N ALA A 34 -2.42 -5.95 -12.79
CA ALA A 34 -3.77 -5.48 -13.00
C ALA A 34 -3.86 -4.04 -13.52
N MET A 35 -4.83 -3.77 -14.40
CA MET A 35 -5.17 -2.37 -14.70
C MET A 35 -5.98 -1.76 -13.54
N THR A 36 -7.04 -2.44 -13.13
CA THR A 36 -7.87 -1.99 -12.01
C THR A 36 -8.11 -3.11 -11.02
N MET A 37 -7.91 -2.84 -9.74
CA MET A 37 -8.13 -3.82 -8.70
C MET A 37 -8.88 -3.24 -7.51
N SER A 38 -9.91 -3.96 -7.08
CA SER A 38 -10.58 -3.70 -5.81
C SER A 38 -10.86 -5.00 -5.07
N ILE A 39 -10.05 -5.28 -4.04
CA ILE A 39 -10.15 -6.48 -3.22
C ILE A 39 -10.32 -6.05 -1.76
N LYS A 40 -11.18 -6.76 -1.03
CA LYS A 40 -11.43 -6.52 0.40
C LYS A 40 -11.18 -7.76 1.25
N PRO A 41 -9.95 -8.30 1.28
CA PRO A 41 -9.68 -9.48 2.07
C PRO A 41 -9.45 -9.16 3.55
N LEU A 42 -9.52 -10.12 4.47
CA LEU A 42 -8.99 -9.88 5.81
C LEU A 42 -7.46 -9.72 5.74
N SER A 43 -6.81 -10.55 4.94
CA SER A 43 -5.35 -10.50 4.74
C SER A 43 -4.99 -10.53 3.25
N TYR A 44 -4.16 -9.58 2.84
CA TYR A 44 -3.57 -9.49 1.51
C TYR A 44 -2.05 -9.64 1.63
N SER A 45 -1.50 -10.60 0.90
CA SER A 45 -0.05 -10.84 0.86
C SER A 45 0.38 -11.17 -0.56
N VAL A 46 1.28 -10.36 -1.12
CA VAL A 46 1.81 -10.57 -2.47
C VAL A 46 3.31 -10.34 -2.49
N SER A 47 4.07 -11.10 -3.28
CA SER A 47 5.50 -10.81 -3.44
C SER A 47 5.69 -9.57 -4.31
N GLU A 48 5.14 -9.57 -5.53
CA GLU A 48 5.28 -8.46 -6.47
C GLU A 48 3.92 -8.02 -7.03
N VAL A 49 3.67 -6.70 -7.00
CA VAL A 49 2.42 -6.10 -7.47
C VAL A 49 2.70 -4.98 -8.48
N TYR A 50 2.09 -5.07 -9.66
CA TYR A 50 2.14 -4.04 -10.70
C TYR A 50 0.72 -3.63 -11.10
N ILE A 51 0.26 -2.49 -10.59
CA ILE A 51 -1.14 -2.08 -10.75
C ILE A 51 -1.30 -0.62 -11.17
N MET A 52 -2.11 -0.36 -12.19
CA MET A 52 -2.39 1.02 -12.59
C MET A 52 -3.27 1.74 -11.55
N THR A 53 -4.38 1.13 -11.15
CA THR A 53 -5.29 1.69 -10.14
C THR A 53 -5.71 0.61 -9.14
N MET A 54 -5.45 0.86 -7.86
CA MET A 54 -5.83 -0.05 -6.79
C MET A 54 -6.69 0.69 -5.75
N SER A 55 -7.71 0.01 -5.24
CA SER A 55 -8.54 0.50 -4.14
C SER A 55 -8.97 -0.65 -3.23
N ASN A 56 -8.27 -0.79 -2.09
CA ASN A 56 -8.40 -1.94 -1.20
C ASN A 56 -8.64 -1.55 0.27
N ILE A 57 -9.31 -2.42 1.01
CA ILE A 57 -9.58 -2.25 2.45
C ILE A 57 -9.33 -3.58 3.17
N PRO A 58 -8.08 -4.06 3.29
CA PRO A 58 -7.80 -5.25 4.06
C PRO A 58 -7.65 -4.96 5.56
N LEU A 59 -7.71 -5.96 6.45
CA LEU A 59 -7.22 -5.72 7.81
C LEU A 59 -5.68 -5.62 7.81
N SER A 60 -5.02 -6.50 7.06
CA SER A 60 -3.57 -6.52 6.92
C SER A 60 -3.15 -6.55 5.46
N TYR A 61 -2.24 -5.66 5.10
CA TYR A 61 -1.62 -5.58 3.79
C TYR A 61 -0.11 -5.79 3.93
N SER A 62 0.43 -6.78 3.23
CA SER A 62 1.86 -7.06 3.20
C SER A 62 2.33 -7.32 1.79
N VAL A 63 3.32 -6.57 1.32
CA VAL A 63 3.89 -6.75 -0.02
C VAL A 63 5.41 -6.67 0.05
N SER A 64 6.13 -7.44 -0.77
CA SER A 64 7.58 -7.25 -0.89
C SER A 64 7.87 -6.04 -1.77
N GLU A 65 7.39 -6.06 -3.00
CA GLU A 65 7.58 -4.97 -3.97
C GLU A 65 6.24 -4.50 -4.56
N GLU A 66 5.98 -3.20 -4.50
CA GLU A 66 4.75 -2.60 -5.00
C GLU A 66 5.01 -1.45 -5.98
N TYR A 67 4.45 -1.59 -7.18
CA TYR A 67 4.47 -0.58 -8.24
C TYR A 67 3.04 -0.16 -8.58
N ALA A 68 2.70 1.11 -8.36
CA ALA A 68 1.39 1.61 -8.75
C ALA A 68 1.35 3.05 -9.28
N MET A 69 0.43 3.32 -10.21
CA MET A 69 0.19 4.71 -10.63
C MET A 69 -0.71 5.41 -9.61
N THR A 70 -1.82 4.80 -9.22
CA THR A 70 -2.73 5.34 -8.20
C THR A 70 -3.09 4.28 -7.20
N MET A 71 -2.88 4.59 -5.92
CA MET A 71 -3.08 3.67 -4.82
C MET A 71 -3.89 4.34 -3.71
N SER A 72 -5.00 3.70 -3.32
CA SER A 72 -5.71 4.01 -2.08
C SER A 72 -6.00 2.75 -1.26
N ILE A 73 -5.39 2.65 -0.07
CA ILE A 73 -5.56 1.53 0.87
C ILE A 73 -5.94 2.07 2.23
N ILE A 74 -6.86 1.39 2.89
CA ILE A 74 -7.24 1.67 4.28
C ILE A 74 -7.10 0.38 5.11
N PRO A 75 -5.86 -0.05 5.45
CA PRO A 75 -5.66 -1.24 6.27
C PRO A 75 -5.55 -0.91 7.76
N LEU A 76 -5.73 -1.89 8.65
CA LEU A 76 -5.24 -1.68 10.04
C LEU A 76 -3.71 -1.65 10.04
N SER A 77 -3.08 -2.54 9.28
CA SER A 77 -1.62 -2.61 9.18
C SER A 77 -1.18 -2.67 7.73
N TYR A 78 -0.26 -1.76 7.36
CA TYR A 78 0.41 -1.73 6.07
C TYR A 78 1.91 -1.95 6.28
N ASN A 79 2.44 -3.00 5.65
CA ASN A 79 3.86 -3.33 5.69
C ASN A 79 4.36 -3.63 4.28
N VAL A 80 5.31 -2.85 3.78
CA VAL A 80 5.91 -3.10 2.46
C VAL A 80 7.42 -2.95 2.53
N SER A 81 8.15 -3.77 1.76
CA SER A 81 9.62 -3.62 1.71
C SER A 81 9.98 -2.45 0.81
N GLU A 82 9.51 -2.46 -0.43
CA GLU A 82 9.78 -1.43 -1.43
C GLU A 82 8.50 -0.95 -2.11
N VAL A 83 8.34 0.37 -2.19
CA VAL A 83 7.16 1.02 -2.77
C VAL A 83 7.56 2.05 -3.82
N TYR A 84 7.00 1.95 -5.02
CA TYR A 84 7.15 2.91 -6.12
C TYR A 84 5.78 3.37 -6.62
N ILE A 85 5.33 4.55 -6.16
CA ILE A 85 3.97 5.01 -6.41
C ILE A 85 3.90 6.46 -6.89
N MET A 86 3.18 6.70 -7.99
CA MET A 86 2.97 8.07 -8.47
C MET A 86 2.06 8.86 -7.52
N THR A 87 0.91 8.30 -7.14
CA THR A 87 -0.03 8.93 -6.20
C THR A 87 -0.51 7.95 -5.15
N MET A 88 -0.23 8.25 -3.88
CA MET A 88 -0.64 7.45 -2.73
C MET A 88 -1.58 8.22 -1.80
N SER A 89 -2.68 7.60 -1.40
CA SER A 89 -3.60 8.10 -0.36
C SER A 89 -4.03 7.00 0.59
N ASN A 90 -3.43 6.96 1.79
CA ASN A 90 -3.63 5.88 2.76
C ASN A 90 -4.01 6.38 4.17
N ILE A 91 -4.79 5.57 4.89
CA ILE A 91 -5.17 5.85 6.29
C ILE A 91 -5.03 4.56 7.13
N PRO A 92 -3.80 4.09 7.40
CA PRO A 92 -3.61 2.89 8.20
C PRO A 92 -3.60 3.19 9.72
N LEU A 93 -3.82 2.21 10.59
CA LEU A 93 -3.41 2.41 11.99
C LEU A 93 -1.89 2.38 12.11
N SER A 94 -1.24 1.44 11.42
CA SER A 94 0.22 1.33 11.40
C SER A 94 0.75 1.26 9.97
N TYR A 95 1.71 2.12 9.67
CA TYR A 95 2.44 2.19 8.41
C TYR A 95 3.91 1.86 8.64
N SER A 96 4.41 0.86 7.94
CA SER A 96 5.82 0.45 7.98
C SER A 96 6.33 0.20 6.57
N VAL A 97 7.36 0.93 6.15
CA VAL A 97 8.01 0.71 4.85
C VAL A 97 9.53 0.72 5.00
N SER A 98 10.24 -0.11 4.25
CA SER A 98 11.72 -0.05 4.26
C SER A 98 12.18 1.07 3.33
N GLU A 99 11.81 1.01 2.06
CA GLU A 99 12.13 2.02 1.06
C GLU A 99 10.87 2.52 0.33
N GLU A 100 10.76 3.83 0.22
CA GLU A 100 9.58 4.46 -0.37
C GLU A 100 9.93 5.54 -1.37
N TYR A 101 9.40 5.40 -2.59
CA TYR A 101 9.55 6.35 -3.69
C TYR A 101 8.16 6.80 -4.16
N ALA A 102 7.86 8.10 -4.00
CA ALA A 102 6.59 8.63 -4.45
C ALA A 102 6.63 10.05 -5.01
N MET A 103 5.78 10.34 -6.00
CA MET A 103 5.61 11.72 -6.48
C MET A 103 4.71 12.51 -5.54
N THR A 104 3.54 11.96 -5.22
CA THR A 104 2.59 12.57 -4.29
C THR A 104 2.13 11.56 -3.25
N MET A 105 2.24 11.94 -1.98
CA MET A 105 1.85 11.08 -0.88
C MET A 105 1.03 11.82 0.16
N SER A 106 -0.08 11.21 0.57
CA SER A 106 -0.95 11.66 1.65
C SER A 106 -1.26 10.50 2.58
N ILE A 107 -0.71 10.50 3.80
CA ILE A 107 -0.94 9.42 4.78
C ILE A 107 -1.37 9.99 6.13
N ILE A 108 -2.38 9.37 6.74
CA ILE A 108 -2.85 9.70 8.09
C ILE A 108 -2.75 8.45 8.97
N PRO A 109 -1.55 8.08 9.44
CA PRO A 109 -1.39 6.88 10.23
C PRO A 109 -1.46 7.17 11.75
N PHE A 110 -1.80 6.17 12.56
CA PHE A 110 -1.59 6.30 14.01
C PHE A 110 -0.10 6.20 14.33
N SER A 111 0.59 5.24 13.70
CA SER A 111 2.06 5.09 13.75
C SER A 111 2.68 5.02 12.36
N TYR A 112 3.74 5.78 12.16
CA TYR A 112 4.51 5.82 10.91
C TYR A 112 5.97 5.46 11.16
N ASN A 113 6.46 4.43 10.49
CA ASN A 113 7.86 4.02 10.53
C ASN A 113 8.38 3.80 9.09
N VAL A 114 9.39 4.55 8.67
CA VAL A 114 10.03 4.31 7.37
C VAL A 114 11.55 4.40 7.49
N SER A 115 12.29 3.53 6.81
CA SER A 115 13.75 3.60 6.83
C SER A 115 14.24 4.68 5.86
N GLU A 116 13.86 4.60 4.59
CA GLU A 116 14.26 5.55 3.54
C GLU A 116 13.05 6.07 2.75
N VAL A 117 13.02 7.39 2.51
CA VAL A 117 11.94 8.07 1.79
C VAL A 117 12.48 9.01 0.73
N TYR A 118 12.02 8.85 -0.52
CA TYR A 118 12.31 9.71 -1.67
C TYR A 118 11.00 10.24 -2.25
N ILE A 119 10.56 11.42 -1.81
CA ILE A 119 9.22 11.93 -2.12
C ILE A 119 9.20 13.37 -2.60
N MET A 120 8.56 13.62 -3.73
CA MET A 120 8.46 14.99 -4.26
C MET A 120 7.50 15.84 -3.42
N THR A 121 6.29 15.34 -3.13
CA THR A 121 5.30 16.04 -2.30
C THR A 121 4.71 15.12 -1.24
N MET A 122 4.82 15.53 0.02
CA MET A 122 4.35 14.79 1.19
C MET A 122 3.38 15.60 2.04
N SER A 123 2.25 14.99 2.43
CA SER A 123 1.31 15.51 3.44
C SER A 123 0.95 14.40 4.44
N ASN A 124 1.55 14.43 5.64
CA ASN A 124 1.33 13.42 6.67
C ASN A 124 0.88 14.00 8.02
N ILE A 125 -0.03 13.31 8.71
CA ILE A 125 -0.50 13.67 10.06
C ILE A 125 -0.45 12.45 10.98
N PRO A 126 0.75 12.01 11.42
CA PRO A 126 0.89 10.86 12.29
C PRO A 126 0.66 11.19 13.76
N LEU A 127 0.18 10.22 14.55
CA LEU A 127 0.24 10.32 16.01
C LEU A 127 1.65 10.09 16.54
N SER A 128 2.35 9.09 16.00
CA SER A 128 3.77 8.83 16.22
C SER A 128 4.52 8.63 14.90
N TYR A 129 5.75 9.15 14.83
CA TYR A 129 6.55 9.20 13.61
C TYR A 129 8.01 8.84 13.90
N SER A 130 8.59 7.97 13.07
CA SER A 130 10.01 7.62 13.08
C SER A 130 10.49 7.42 11.65
N VAL A 131 11.50 8.18 11.24
CA VAL A 131 12.15 8.00 9.94
C VAL A 131 13.66 8.15 10.07
N SER A 132 14.39 7.27 9.38
CA SER A 132 15.86 7.30 9.40
C SER A 132 16.41 8.29 8.37
N GLU A 133 15.96 8.21 7.10
CA GLU A 133 16.43 9.09 6.03
C GLU A 133 15.28 9.64 5.17
N VAL A 134 15.40 10.92 4.78
CA VAL A 134 14.36 11.63 4.00
C VAL A 134 15.00 12.51 2.93
N TYR A 135 14.61 12.28 1.68
CA TYR A 135 14.91 13.11 0.51
C TYR A 135 13.61 13.63 -0.07
N THR A 136 13.31 14.91 0.18
CA THR A 136 12.03 15.49 -0.24
C THR A 136 12.16 16.90 -0.80
N MET A 137 11.27 17.24 -1.74
CA MET A 137 11.17 18.59 -2.29
C MET A 137 10.17 19.45 -1.53
N THR A 138 9.05 18.88 -1.08
CA THR A 138 8.03 19.58 -0.31
C THR A 138 7.39 18.64 0.71
N THR A 139 7.40 19.04 1.98
CA THR A 139 6.87 18.25 3.09
C THR A 139 5.99 19.07 4.02
N SER A 140 4.83 18.54 4.36
CA SER A 140 4.00 18.98 5.47
C SER A 140 3.75 17.78 6.40
N ILE A 141 4.48 17.72 7.52
CA ILE A 141 4.31 16.69 8.55
C ILE A 141 3.83 17.36 9.83
N ILE A 142 2.69 16.92 10.36
CA ILE A 142 2.12 17.41 11.61
C ILE A 142 2.03 16.25 12.60
N PRO A 143 3.10 15.96 13.36
CA PRO A 143 3.06 14.91 14.37
C PRO A 143 2.33 15.42 15.63
N LEU A 144 1.42 14.61 16.17
CA LEU A 144 0.78 14.91 17.47
C LEU A 144 1.69 14.57 18.66
N SER A 145 2.73 13.75 18.44
CA SER A 145 3.82 13.48 19.39
C SER A 145 5.12 13.11 18.66
N TYR A 146 6.27 13.41 19.27
CA TYR A 146 7.62 13.14 18.72
C TYR A 146 8.47 12.39 19.76
N ASN A 147 9.22 11.36 19.32
CA ASN A 147 10.20 10.62 20.11
C ASN A 147 11.59 10.75 19.49
#